data_AF-A0A3M1VE34-F1
#
_entry.id   AF-A0A3M1VE34-F1
#
_cell.length_a   1.000
_cell.length_b   1.000
_cell.length_c   1.000
_cell.angle_alpha   90.00
_cell.angle_beta   90.00
_cell.angle_gamma   90.00
#
_symmetry.space_group_name_H-M   'P 1'
#
loop_
_entity.id
_entity.type
_entity.pdbx_description
1 polymer ?
#
loop_
_entity_poly.entity_id
_entity_poly.type
_entity_poly.pdbx_seq_one_letter_code
_entity_poly.pdbx_strand_id
1 'polypeptide(L)'
;MVWTRPVKQTQPLLIVTGPTASGKSELAVFLARKLQGEVINIDSMQIYDRISIGSARISEDQMQGVRHHLFGYLEPGMSSNVSEYCELADQAIKDCFNRRVQPIFAGGTSMYITALLHGLADMPEANKQLRSALEKLPSDTLYEKLKKIDPVSASRLHVNDRLRIIRALEISMTSGKPASDVHNSHSFSGLRYRALILVLCHDRTVLYERINNRSNRMVETGIIDETEMLLNEYGAEAPPLKALGYAQTLKYIRGDITKEELIESIAMYTRRFAKRQMTFWRNEPCKRDWLTIEPDDNEGCRECEGFEVFALRASKLLSLCRSYFKNVGSNVGVLYLDAARLMDQSALNM
;
A
#
# COMPACT_ATOMS: atom_id res chain seq x y z
N MET A 1 20.34 -4.05 10.77
CA MET A 1 20.15 -5.43 10.27
C MET A 1 20.14 -5.34 8.74
N VAL A 2 20.96 -6.12 8.02
CA VAL A 2 21.23 -5.86 6.59
C VAL A 2 20.18 -6.56 5.71
N TRP A 3 19.12 -5.82 5.35
CA TRP A 3 17.98 -6.23 4.50
C TRP A 3 18.32 -6.41 3.01
N THR A 4 19.61 -6.36 2.66
CA THR A 4 20.08 -6.35 1.28
C THR A 4 20.31 -7.73 0.69
N ARG A 5 20.13 -8.80 1.47
CA ARG A 5 20.39 -10.17 1.01
C ARG A 5 19.13 -10.80 0.42
N PRO A 6 19.22 -11.43 -0.77
CA PRO A 6 18.11 -12.19 -1.32
C PRO A 6 17.70 -13.31 -0.36
N VAL A 7 16.40 -13.46 -0.13
CA VAL A 7 15.88 -14.56 0.70
C VAL A 7 15.99 -15.84 -0.15
N LYS A 8 16.55 -16.91 0.43
CA LYS A 8 16.72 -18.23 -0.21
C LYS A 8 15.38 -18.96 -0.50
N GLN A 9 14.27 -18.24 -0.58
CA GLN A 9 12.93 -18.81 -0.76
C GLN A 9 12.59 -18.87 -2.24
N THR A 10 12.28 -20.05 -2.73
CA THR A 10 12.06 -20.34 -4.16
C THR A 10 10.60 -20.19 -4.58
N GLN A 11 9.67 -20.16 -3.63
CA GLN A 11 8.23 -20.02 -3.90
C GLN A 11 7.86 -18.53 -3.99
N PRO A 12 7.15 -18.10 -5.05
CA PRO A 12 6.85 -16.70 -5.23
C PRO A 12 5.62 -16.29 -4.44
N LEU A 13 5.55 -15.01 -4.13
CA LEU A 13 4.43 -14.37 -3.47
C LEU A 13 3.34 -14.01 -4.48
N LEU A 14 2.11 -13.85 -4.01
CA LEU A 14 1.04 -13.20 -4.76
C LEU A 14 0.74 -11.86 -4.11
N ILE A 15 0.74 -10.78 -4.87
CA ILE A 15 0.46 -9.43 -4.35
C ILE A 15 -0.75 -8.88 -5.09
N VAL A 16 -1.84 -8.61 -4.37
CA VAL A 16 -3.02 -7.93 -4.87
C VAL A 16 -2.98 -6.47 -4.43
N THR A 17 -2.79 -5.58 -5.39
CA THR A 17 -2.59 -4.15 -5.16
C THR A 17 -3.39 -3.29 -6.14
N GLY A 18 -3.30 -1.96 -6.06
CA GLY A 18 -4.17 -1.02 -6.78
C GLY A 18 -4.67 0.13 -5.90
N PRO A 19 -5.38 1.11 -6.49
CA PRO A 19 -5.84 2.30 -5.77
C PRO A 19 -6.87 1.95 -4.70
N THR A 20 -7.01 2.77 -3.67
CA THR A 20 -8.10 2.61 -2.69
C THR A 20 -9.48 2.53 -3.39
N ALA A 21 -10.43 1.83 -2.77
CA ALA A 21 -11.76 1.50 -3.31
C ALA A 21 -11.82 0.59 -4.55
N SER A 22 -10.69 0.00 -5.00
CA SER A 22 -10.69 -0.89 -6.18
C SER A 22 -11.14 -2.33 -5.95
N GLY A 23 -11.46 -2.77 -4.73
CA GLY A 23 -11.90 -4.16 -4.48
C GLY A 23 -10.78 -5.18 -4.21
N LYS A 24 -9.59 -4.72 -3.75
CA LYS A 24 -8.41 -5.57 -3.55
C LYS A 24 -8.61 -6.62 -2.46
N SER A 25 -9.28 -6.25 -1.37
CA SER A 25 -9.44 -7.14 -0.22
C SER A 25 -10.34 -8.31 -0.59
N GLU A 26 -11.43 -8.03 -1.31
CA GLU A 26 -12.37 -8.99 -1.84
C GLU A 26 -11.67 -9.97 -2.81
N LEU A 27 -10.85 -9.45 -3.73
CA LEU A 27 -10.06 -10.28 -4.63
C LEU A 27 -9.02 -11.14 -3.88
N ALA A 28 -8.37 -10.58 -2.86
CA ALA A 28 -7.39 -11.33 -2.07
C ALA A 28 -8.04 -12.48 -1.29
N VAL A 29 -9.19 -12.25 -0.66
CA VAL A 29 -9.98 -13.30 0.01
C VAL A 29 -10.43 -14.37 -0.99
N PHE A 30 -10.90 -13.96 -2.17
CA PHE A 30 -11.26 -14.89 -3.24
C PHE A 30 -10.10 -15.82 -3.61
N LEU A 31 -8.93 -15.23 -3.88
CA LEU A 31 -7.74 -15.98 -4.25
C LEU A 31 -7.27 -16.87 -3.11
N ALA A 32 -7.32 -16.40 -1.86
CA ALA A 32 -6.95 -17.19 -0.68
C ALA A 32 -7.80 -18.45 -0.55
N ARG A 33 -9.13 -18.34 -0.69
CA ARG A 33 -10.02 -19.51 -0.66
C ARG A 33 -9.74 -20.51 -1.77
N LYS A 34 -9.41 -20.03 -2.98
CA LYS A 34 -9.21 -20.88 -4.17
C LYS A 34 -7.81 -21.46 -4.28
N LEU A 35 -6.82 -20.84 -3.64
CA LEU A 35 -5.41 -21.23 -3.68
C LEU A 35 -4.91 -21.82 -2.36
N GLN A 36 -5.80 -22.06 -1.39
CA GLN A 36 -5.43 -22.51 -0.03
C GLN A 36 -4.39 -21.56 0.59
N GLY A 37 -4.68 -20.27 0.46
CA GLY A 37 -3.82 -19.18 0.90
C GLY A 37 -4.36 -18.47 2.13
N GLU A 38 -3.52 -17.59 2.65
CA GLU A 38 -3.84 -16.67 3.73
C GLU A 38 -3.45 -15.26 3.32
N VAL A 39 -4.16 -14.26 3.86
CA VAL A 39 -3.98 -12.86 3.47
C VAL A 39 -2.96 -12.19 4.40
N ILE A 40 -1.99 -11.47 3.83
CA ILE A 40 -1.04 -10.64 4.58
C ILE A 40 -1.29 -9.17 4.21
N ASN A 41 -1.62 -8.34 5.21
CA ASN A 41 -1.93 -6.93 5.02
C ASN A 41 -0.71 -6.13 4.52
N ILE A 42 -0.90 -5.27 3.50
CA ILE A 42 0.04 -4.22 3.08
C ILE A 42 -0.63 -2.83 3.07
N ASP A 43 -1.37 -2.51 4.12
CA ASP A 43 -1.94 -1.19 4.34
C ASP A 43 -1.42 -0.63 5.67
N SER A 44 -0.77 0.53 5.59
CA SER A 44 -0.11 1.19 6.73
C SER A 44 -1.10 1.73 7.78
N MET A 45 -2.39 1.80 7.49
CA MET A 45 -3.43 2.16 8.46
C MET A 45 -4.08 0.93 9.09
N GLN A 46 -4.20 -0.16 8.34
CA GLN A 46 -4.83 -1.38 8.85
C GLN A 46 -3.94 -2.15 9.84
N ILE A 47 -2.68 -1.75 10.03
CA ILE A 47 -1.81 -2.28 11.09
C ILE A 47 -2.24 -1.85 12.50
N TYR A 48 -2.97 -0.73 12.63
CA TYR A 48 -3.34 -0.18 13.92
C TYR A 48 -4.57 -0.87 14.50
N ASP A 49 -4.55 -1.31 15.74
CA ASP A 49 -5.75 -1.80 16.43
C ASP A 49 -6.79 -0.67 16.54
N ARG A 50 -8.06 -1.02 16.77
CA ARG A 50 -9.18 -0.05 16.88
C ARG A 50 -9.42 0.87 15.67
N ILE A 51 -8.70 0.66 14.57
CA ILE A 51 -8.84 1.41 13.31
C ILE A 51 -9.49 0.53 12.27
N SER A 52 -10.79 0.71 12.09
CA SER A 52 -11.61 -0.14 11.23
C SER A 52 -12.31 0.66 10.14
N ILE A 53 -13.01 1.73 10.49
CA ILE A 53 -13.89 2.46 9.59
C ILE A 53 -13.06 3.32 8.63
N GLY A 54 -12.19 4.18 9.16
CA GLY A 54 -11.38 5.09 8.33
C GLY A 54 -10.37 4.38 7.43
N SER A 55 -9.94 3.18 7.79
CA SER A 55 -9.07 2.33 6.95
C SER A 55 -9.87 1.43 5.98
N ALA A 56 -11.20 1.41 6.10
CA ALA A 56 -12.11 0.33 5.67
C ALA A 56 -11.44 -1.04 5.67
N ARG A 57 -11.09 -1.45 6.89
CA ARG A 57 -10.73 -2.83 7.21
C ARG A 57 -11.89 -3.74 6.83
N ILE A 58 -11.57 -4.86 6.23
CA ILE A 58 -12.53 -5.92 5.89
C ILE A 58 -13.12 -6.50 7.19
N SER A 59 -14.44 -6.74 7.25
CA SER A 59 -15.10 -7.36 8.41
C SER A 59 -14.82 -8.86 8.49
N GLU A 60 -15.04 -9.48 9.65
CA GLU A 60 -14.89 -10.93 9.82
C GLU A 60 -15.75 -11.74 8.84
N ASP A 61 -16.99 -11.31 8.59
CA ASP A 61 -17.88 -11.92 7.61
C ASP A 61 -17.30 -11.85 6.20
N GLN A 62 -16.74 -10.70 5.82
CA GLN A 62 -16.11 -10.50 4.52
C GLN A 62 -14.78 -11.28 4.40
N MET A 63 -14.10 -11.57 5.51
CA MET A 63 -12.91 -12.45 5.51
C MET A 63 -13.26 -13.90 5.16
N GLN A 64 -14.52 -14.33 5.33
CA GLN A 64 -15.00 -15.66 4.96
C GLN A 64 -14.15 -16.82 5.54
N GLY A 65 -13.68 -16.65 6.79
CA GLY A 65 -12.83 -17.61 7.47
C GLY A 65 -11.38 -17.68 6.97
N VAL A 66 -10.98 -16.83 6.02
CA VAL A 66 -9.57 -16.70 5.61
C VAL A 66 -8.79 -16.00 6.71
N ARG A 67 -7.68 -16.60 7.15
CA ARG A 67 -6.78 -15.97 8.11
C ARG A 67 -6.10 -14.76 7.50
N HIS A 68 -6.12 -13.65 8.25
CA HIS A 68 -5.46 -12.40 7.90
C HIS A 68 -4.32 -12.13 8.87
N HIS A 69 -3.15 -11.78 8.35
CA HIS A 69 -1.94 -11.43 9.10
C HIS A 69 -1.69 -9.93 9.04
N LEU A 70 -1.01 -9.40 10.06
CA LEU A 70 -0.56 -8.00 10.14
C LEU A 70 -1.69 -6.97 10.11
N PHE A 71 -2.87 -7.37 10.61
CA PHE A 71 -3.96 -6.47 10.96
C PHE A 71 -3.93 -6.16 12.44
N GLY A 72 -4.13 -4.88 12.78
CA GLY A 72 -4.41 -4.46 14.16
C GLY A 72 -3.41 -4.94 15.20
N TYR A 73 -2.13 -5.07 14.84
CA TYR A 73 -1.08 -5.52 15.76
C TYR A 73 -0.39 -4.37 16.51
N LEU A 74 -0.71 -3.13 16.15
CA LEU A 74 -0.06 -1.94 16.69
C LEU A 74 -1.08 -1.01 17.35
N GLU A 75 -0.79 -0.54 18.55
CA GLU A 75 -1.65 0.43 19.23
C GLU A 75 -1.63 1.81 18.54
N PRO A 76 -2.74 2.58 18.49
CA PRO A 76 -2.81 3.87 17.79
C PRO A 76 -1.83 4.94 18.28
N GLY A 77 -1.35 4.85 19.52
CA GLY A 77 -0.33 5.75 20.08
C GLY A 77 1.10 5.44 19.63
N MET A 78 1.33 4.28 19.02
CA MET A 78 2.66 3.81 18.64
C MET A 78 2.99 4.20 17.20
N SER A 79 4.28 4.31 16.88
CA SER A 79 4.74 4.57 15.51
C SER A 79 5.26 3.29 14.88
N SER A 80 4.84 2.99 13.65
CA SER A 80 5.43 1.92 12.83
C SER A 80 6.53 2.45 11.91
N ASN A 81 7.52 1.62 11.62
CA ASN A 81 8.42 1.83 10.50
C ASN A 81 8.41 0.65 9.51
N VAL A 82 8.93 0.89 8.30
CA VAL A 82 8.90 -0.10 7.21
C VAL A 82 9.76 -1.32 7.49
N SER A 83 10.84 -1.18 8.28
CA SER A 83 11.70 -2.30 8.66
C SER A 83 10.96 -3.27 9.55
N GLU A 84 10.28 -2.77 10.60
CA GLU A 84 9.44 -3.58 11.50
C GLU A 84 8.35 -4.32 10.73
N TYR A 85 7.68 -3.64 9.80
CA TYR A 85 6.71 -4.29 8.92
C TYR A 85 7.33 -5.43 8.10
N CYS A 86 8.53 -5.22 7.53
CA CYS A 86 9.21 -6.25 6.74
C CYS A 86 9.62 -7.47 7.59
N GLU A 87 10.03 -7.26 8.84
CA GLU A 87 10.34 -8.34 9.79
C GLU A 87 9.10 -9.21 10.06
N LEU A 88 7.98 -8.58 10.36
CA LEU A 88 6.73 -9.28 10.62
C LEU A 88 6.19 -9.96 9.35
N ALA A 89 6.33 -9.33 8.18
CA ALA A 89 5.96 -9.93 6.91
C ALA A 89 6.81 -11.17 6.58
N ASP A 90 8.12 -11.12 6.82
CA ASP A 90 9.01 -12.27 6.62
C ASP A 90 8.63 -13.44 7.54
N GLN A 91 8.26 -13.15 8.79
CA GLN A 91 7.77 -14.17 9.73
C GLN A 91 6.46 -14.81 9.23
N ALA A 92 5.50 -14.00 8.80
CA ALA A 92 4.22 -14.48 8.27
C ALA A 92 4.41 -15.31 6.97
N ILE A 93 5.29 -14.86 6.06
CA ILE A 93 5.65 -15.60 4.85
C ILE A 93 6.23 -16.97 5.22
N LYS A 94 7.19 -17.00 6.14
CA LYS A 94 7.85 -18.23 6.58
C LYS A 94 6.86 -19.20 7.23
N ASP A 95 5.97 -18.71 8.09
CA ASP A 95 4.91 -19.51 8.69
C ASP A 95 3.97 -20.12 7.64
N CYS A 96 3.48 -19.31 6.70
CA CYS A 96 2.61 -19.77 5.60
C CYS A 96 3.29 -20.90 4.81
N PHE A 97 4.52 -20.68 4.36
CA PHE A 97 5.24 -21.69 3.56
C PHE A 97 5.56 -22.96 4.35
N ASN A 98 5.90 -22.87 5.64
CA ASN A 98 6.11 -24.04 6.49
C ASN A 98 4.83 -24.91 6.59
N ARG A 99 3.66 -24.27 6.59
CA ARG A 99 2.35 -24.93 6.60
C ARG A 99 1.84 -25.29 5.19
N ARG A 100 2.64 -25.05 4.14
CA ARG A 100 2.27 -25.23 2.73
C ARG A 100 1.04 -24.42 2.31
N VAL A 101 0.89 -23.25 2.91
CA VAL A 101 -0.15 -22.25 2.61
C VAL A 101 0.45 -21.16 1.75
N GLN A 102 -0.29 -20.70 0.74
CA GLN A 102 0.17 -19.63 -0.14
C GLN A 102 0.00 -18.25 0.54
N PRO A 103 1.07 -17.48 0.79
CA PRO A 103 0.93 -16.10 1.23
C PRO A 103 0.41 -15.23 0.09
N ILE A 104 -0.69 -14.52 0.36
CA ILE A 104 -1.34 -13.58 -0.57
C ILE A 104 -1.37 -12.21 0.09
N PHE A 105 -0.64 -11.27 -0.46
CA PHE A 105 -0.61 -9.93 0.07
C PHE A 105 -1.77 -9.09 -0.48
N ALA A 106 -2.38 -8.27 0.37
CA ALA A 106 -3.47 -7.37 0.00
C ALA A 106 -3.21 -5.97 0.56
N GLY A 107 -3.18 -4.95 -0.31
CA GLY A 107 -2.98 -3.57 0.14
C GLY A 107 -2.43 -2.64 -0.92
N GLY A 108 -2.15 -1.40 -0.52
CA GLY A 108 -1.80 -0.32 -1.44
C GLY A 108 -0.65 0.56 -0.99
N THR A 109 0.04 0.22 0.11
CA THR A 109 1.21 0.97 0.57
C THR A 109 2.42 0.60 -0.26
N SER A 110 2.68 1.39 -1.31
CA SER A 110 3.78 1.17 -2.25
C SER A 110 5.13 0.96 -1.58
N MET A 111 5.44 1.78 -0.56
CA MET A 111 6.71 1.69 0.16
C MET A 111 6.90 0.33 0.85
N TYR A 112 5.84 -0.28 1.38
CA TYR A 112 5.91 -1.62 1.97
C TYR A 112 6.15 -2.67 0.89
N ILE A 113 5.50 -2.55 -0.27
CA ILE A 113 5.69 -3.48 -1.40
C ILE A 113 7.13 -3.40 -1.90
N THR A 114 7.63 -2.20 -2.18
CA THR A 114 9.00 -1.99 -2.66
C THR A 114 10.03 -2.52 -1.66
N ALA A 115 9.85 -2.23 -0.36
CA ALA A 115 10.74 -2.69 0.70
C ALA A 115 10.72 -4.22 0.88
N LEU A 116 9.54 -4.83 0.80
CA LEU A 116 9.40 -6.28 0.86
C LEU A 116 10.13 -6.95 -0.30
N LEU A 117 9.89 -6.48 -1.53
CA LEU A 117 10.42 -7.10 -2.74
C LEU A 117 11.91 -6.86 -2.96
N HIS A 118 12.44 -5.69 -2.57
CA HIS A 118 13.81 -5.30 -2.92
C HIS A 118 14.71 -4.97 -1.73
N GLY A 119 14.13 -4.90 -0.53
CA GLY A 119 14.85 -4.49 0.68
C GLY A 119 14.83 -2.98 0.91
N LEU A 120 15.41 -2.59 2.03
CA LEU A 120 15.61 -1.21 2.45
C LEU A 120 17.10 -0.91 2.51
N ALA A 121 17.46 0.31 2.08
CA ALA A 121 18.86 0.70 2.14
C ALA A 121 19.27 0.75 3.60
N ASP A 122 20.51 0.36 3.87
CA ASP A 122 21.06 0.44 5.22
C ASP A 122 21.21 1.91 5.57
N MET A 123 20.20 2.44 6.26
CA MET A 123 20.09 3.84 6.63
C MET A 123 20.27 3.99 8.14
N PRO A 124 20.85 5.10 8.59
CA PRO A 124 20.86 5.41 10.01
C PRO A 124 19.43 5.49 10.55
N GLU A 125 19.26 5.04 11.80
CA GLU A 125 18.01 5.15 12.54
C GLU A 125 17.56 6.62 12.66
N ALA A 126 16.28 6.82 12.95
CA ALA A 126 15.75 8.15 13.17
C ALA A 126 16.36 8.78 14.44
N ASN A 127 16.85 10.01 14.34
CA ASN A 127 17.42 10.75 15.45
C ASN A 127 16.41 11.82 15.88
N LYS A 128 15.65 11.54 16.95
CA LYS A 128 14.56 12.41 17.43
C LYS A 128 15.06 13.82 17.78
N GLN A 129 16.22 13.95 18.42
CA GLN A 129 16.78 15.24 18.80
C GLN A 129 17.16 16.07 17.58
N LEU A 130 17.85 15.46 16.61
CA LEU A 130 18.22 16.12 15.36
C LEU A 130 16.98 16.53 14.56
N ARG A 131 15.99 15.64 14.45
CA ARG A 131 14.73 15.94 13.77
C ARG A 131 14.01 17.12 14.40
N SER A 132 13.87 17.14 15.72
CA SER A 132 13.24 18.27 16.43
C SER A 132 14.00 19.59 16.22
N ALA A 133 15.34 19.54 16.15
CA ALA A 133 16.14 20.73 15.84
C ALA A 133 15.92 21.22 14.40
N LEU A 134 15.83 20.30 13.43
CA LEU A 134 15.59 20.62 12.03
C LEU A 134 14.15 21.12 11.78
N GLU A 135 13.16 20.57 12.48
CA GLU A 135 11.75 20.98 12.35
C GLU A 135 11.52 22.44 12.71
N LYS A 136 12.34 23.00 13.61
CA LYS A 136 12.30 24.42 14.01
C LYS A 136 12.83 25.37 12.93
N LEU A 137 13.48 24.87 11.88
CA LEU A 137 14.06 25.71 10.83
C LEU A 137 13.05 26.04 9.71
N PRO A 138 13.12 27.25 9.12
CA PRO A 138 12.35 27.60 7.93
C PRO A 138 12.67 26.68 6.74
N SER A 139 11.69 26.49 5.85
CA SER A 139 11.83 25.57 4.70
C SER A 139 13.00 25.93 3.79
N ASP A 140 13.16 27.22 3.52
CA ASP A 140 14.25 27.72 2.67
C ASP A 140 15.61 27.43 3.31
N THR A 141 15.73 27.60 4.63
CA THR A 141 16.96 27.28 5.36
C THR A 141 17.29 25.78 5.30
N LEU A 142 16.28 24.92 5.45
CA LEU A 142 16.45 23.47 5.31
C LEU A 142 16.90 23.10 3.90
N TYR A 143 16.27 23.69 2.88
CA TYR A 143 16.59 23.41 1.48
C TYR A 143 17.99 23.91 1.10
N GLU A 144 18.40 25.08 1.56
CA GLU A 144 19.78 25.59 1.34
C GLU A 144 20.82 24.74 2.08
N LYS A 145 20.51 24.21 3.27
CA LYS A 145 21.36 23.22 3.93
C LYS A 145 21.46 21.93 3.10
N LEU A 146 20.33 21.46 2.56
CA LEU A 146 20.31 20.23 1.77
C LEU A 146 21.10 20.38 0.48
N LYS A 147 20.97 21.51 -0.24
CA LYS A 147 21.74 21.78 -1.46
C LYS A 147 23.25 21.66 -1.25
N LYS A 148 23.75 22.08 -0.09
CA LYS A 148 25.18 22.03 0.22
C LYS A 148 25.67 20.61 0.54
N ILE A 149 24.84 19.81 1.21
CA ILE A 149 25.22 18.48 1.70
C ILE A 149 24.90 17.38 0.68
N ASP A 150 23.77 17.49 0.00
CA ASP A 150 23.26 16.53 -0.98
C ASP A 150 22.54 17.26 -2.14
N PRO A 151 23.32 17.81 -3.10
CA PRO A 151 22.77 18.51 -4.27
C PRO A 151 21.83 17.64 -5.11
N VAL A 152 22.07 16.32 -5.15
CA VAL A 152 21.27 15.36 -5.92
C VAL A 152 19.87 15.25 -5.34
N SER A 153 19.74 15.03 -4.03
CA SER A 153 18.43 15.03 -3.38
C SER A 153 17.75 16.39 -3.49
N ALA A 154 18.48 17.49 -3.32
CA ALA A 154 17.93 18.83 -3.45
C ALA A 154 17.31 19.06 -4.84
N SER A 155 17.98 18.65 -5.93
CA SER A 155 17.45 18.79 -7.29
C SER A 155 16.13 18.05 -7.56
N ARG A 156 15.83 17.01 -6.76
CA ARG A 156 14.65 16.14 -6.93
C ARG A 156 13.50 16.55 -6.01
N LEU A 157 13.79 17.18 -4.88
CA LEU A 157 12.81 17.52 -3.86
C LEU A 157 12.35 18.97 -4.00
N HIS A 158 11.04 19.18 -3.91
CA HIS A 158 10.49 20.52 -3.84
C HIS A 158 10.79 21.14 -2.46
N VAL A 159 11.05 22.44 -2.39
CA VAL A 159 11.35 23.18 -1.13
C VAL A 159 10.30 22.99 -0.03
N ASN A 160 9.04 22.78 -0.44
CA ASN A 160 7.91 22.54 0.47
C ASN A 160 7.80 21.09 0.97
N ASP A 161 8.60 20.14 0.44
CA ASP A 161 8.65 18.75 0.91
C ASP A 161 9.54 18.64 2.16
N ARG A 162 9.16 19.40 3.21
CA ARG A 162 9.92 19.54 4.46
C ARG A 162 10.27 18.18 5.08
N LEU A 163 9.33 17.24 5.06
CA LEU A 163 9.49 15.91 5.64
C LEU A 163 10.63 15.14 4.97
N ARG A 164 10.68 15.12 3.63
CA ARG A 164 11.76 14.45 2.90
C ARG A 164 13.08 15.22 2.98
N ILE A 165 13.03 16.55 2.99
CA ILE A 165 14.24 17.37 3.18
C ILE A 165 14.87 17.11 4.56
N ILE A 166 14.07 17.12 5.62
CA ILE A 166 14.54 16.84 6.99
C ILE A 166 15.12 15.43 7.06
N ARG A 167 14.46 14.42 6.46
CA ARG A 167 15.00 13.05 6.45
C ARG A 167 16.31 12.95 5.66
N ALA A 168 16.43 13.62 4.51
CA ALA A 168 17.68 13.62 3.74
C ALA A 168 18.83 14.30 4.50
N LEU A 169 18.55 15.41 5.19
CA LEU A 169 19.51 16.05 6.09
C LEU A 169 19.89 15.16 7.27
N GLU A 170 18.90 14.55 7.93
CA GLU A 170 19.10 13.64 9.05
C GLU A 170 20.00 12.46 8.67
N ILE A 171 19.73 11.81 7.54
CA ILE A 171 20.57 10.73 7.00
C ILE A 171 21.98 11.26 6.73
N SER A 172 22.09 12.41 6.06
CA SER A 172 23.40 12.91 5.63
C SER A 172 24.29 13.34 6.79
N MET A 173 23.69 13.97 7.81
CA MET A 173 24.39 14.39 9.02
C MET A 173 24.78 13.22 9.91
N THR A 174 23.95 12.18 9.99
CA THR A 174 24.21 11.02 10.86
C THR A 174 25.20 10.04 10.22
N SER A 175 25.08 9.80 8.91
CA SER A 175 25.96 8.87 8.19
C SER A 175 27.26 9.48 7.67
N GLY A 176 27.34 10.82 7.62
CA GLY A 176 28.44 11.54 6.99
C GLY A 176 28.49 11.44 5.46
N LYS A 177 27.48 10.82 4.82
CA LYS A 177 27.38 10.63 3.37
C LYS A 177 26.07 11.25 2.85
N PRO A 178 26.03 11.80 1.63
CA PRO A 178 24.77 12.27 1.04
C PRO A 178 23.69 11.19 1.07
N ALA A 179 22.45 11.56 1.42
CA ALA A 179 21.33 10.62 1.46
C ALA A 179 21.11 9.96 0.09
N SER A 180 21.29 10.71 -1.00
CA SER A 180 21.26 10.19 -2.37
C SER A 180 22.25 9.04 -2.60
N ASP A 181 23.46 9.14 -2.06
CA ASP A 181 24.49 8.09 -2.14
C ASP A 181 24.11 6.88 -1.30
N VAL A 182 23.60 7.10 -0.07
CA VAL A 182 23.10 6.01 0.78
C VAL A 182 21.95 5.27 0.09
N HIS A 183 21.01 5.98 -0.52
CA HIS A 183 19.93 5.37 -1.30
C HIS A 183 20.45 4.60 -2.52
N ASN A 184 21.40 5.16 -3.28
CA ASN A 184 21.97 4.52 -4.48
C ASN A 184 22.84 3.30 -4.15
N SER A 185 23.50 3.28 -2.98
CA SER A 185 24.31 2.16 -2.52
C SER A 185 23.54 0.85 -2.40
N HIS A 186 22.22 0.94 -2.25
CA HIS A 186 21.35 -0.24 -2.19
C HIS A 186 20.96 -0.77 -3.56
N SER A 187 21.12 0.03 -4.63
CA SER A 187 20.90 -0.29 -6.05
C SER A 187 19.58 -0.97 -6.45
N PHE A 188 18.71 -1.34 -5.50
CA PHE A 188 17.56 -2.24 -5.69
C PHE A 188 17.90 -3.48 -6.54
N SER A 189 19.17 -3.88 -6.57
CA SER A 189 19.73 -4.81 -7.56
C SER A 189 19.49 -6.27 -7.22
N GLY A 190 19.07 -6.57 -5.99
CA GLY A 190 18.68 -7.89 -5.53
C GLY A 190 17.18 -7.96 -5.25
N LEU A 191 16.47 -8.82 -5.98
CA LEU A 191 15.09 -9.18 -5.65
C LEU A 191 15.11 -10.11 -4.42
N ARG A 192 14.50 -9.67 -3.31
CA ARG A 192 14.35 -10.46 -2.08
C ARG A 192 13.34 -11.58 -2.24
N TYR A 193 12.20 -11.26 -2.87
CA TYR A 193 11.14 -12.20 -3.17
C TYR A 193 10.67 -12.06 -4.61
N ARG A 194 10.48 -13.19 -5.29
CA ARG A 194 9.71 -13.21 -6.53
C ARG A 194 8.23 -13.04 -6.21
N ALA A 195 7.52 -12.28 -7.01
CA ALA A 195 6.09 -12.09 -6.82
C ALA A 195 5.37 -11.96 -8.16
N LEU A 196 4.16 -12.55 -8.22
CA LEU A 196 3.16 -12.15 -9.20
C LEU A 196 2.36 -10.99 -8.61
N ILE A 197 2.40 -9.84 -9.26
CA ILE A 197 1.70 -8.64 -8.78
C ILE A 197 0.46 -8.44 -9.64
N LEU A 198 -0.71 -8.40 -9.01
CA LEU A 198 -1.99 -8.13 -9.62
C LEU A 198 -2.42 -6.71 -9.23
N VAL A 199 -2.39 -5.78 -10.18
CA VAL A 199 -2.78 -4.39 -9.98
C VAL A 199 -4.22 -4.22 -10.46
N LEU A 200 -5.14 -4.16 -9.51
CA LEU A 200 -6.55 -3.99 -9.75
C LEU A 200 -6.86 -2.53 -10.03
N CYS A 201 -7.42 -2.21 -11.19
CA CYS A 201 -7.83 -0.86 -11.55
C CYS A 201 -9.20 -0.84 -12.23
N HIS A 202 -9.94 0.24 -12.01
CA HIS A 202 -11.17 0.53 -12.74
C HIS A 202 -10.94 1.74 -13.67
N ASP A 203 -11.88 1.96 -14.59
CA ASP A 203 -12.00 3.27 -15.22
C ASP A 203 -12.10 4.37 -14.16
N ARG A 204 -11.58 5.55 -14.49
CA ARG A 204 -11.52 6.69 -13.58
C ARG A 204 -12.90 7.11 -13.07
N THR A 205 -13.93 7.04 -13.91
CA THR A 205 -15.29 7.44 -13.54
C THR A 205 -15.85 6.51 -12.47
N VAL A 206 -15.80 5.20 -12.71
CA VAL A 206 -16.21 4.16 -11.77
C VAL A 206 -15.41 4.24 -10.45
N LEU A 207 -14.09 4.38 -10.54
CA LEU A 207 -13.25 4.50 -9.33
C LEU A 207 -13.66 5.72 -8.48
N TYR A 208 -13.99 6.84 -9.11
CA TYR A 208 -14.39 8.05 -8.40
C TYR A 208 -15.77 7.92 -7.77
N GLU A 209 -16.71 7.26 -8.45
CA GLU A 209 -18.04 6.94 -7.89
C GLU A 209 -17.90 6.03 -6.65
N ARG A 210 -17.11 4.96 -6.75
CA ARG A 210 -16.81 4.05 -5.63
C ARG A 210 -16.16 4.79 -4.45
N ILE A 211 -15.23 5.71 -4.72
CA ILE A 211 -14.62 6.55 -3.69
C ILE A 211 -15.66 7.43 -3.01
N ASN A 212 -16.56 8.06 -3.77
CA ASN A 212 -17.60 8.94 -3.21
C ASN A 212 -18.56 8.15 -2.31
N ASN A 213 -19.05 7.00 -2.79
CA ASN A 213 -19.95 6.14 -2.04
C ASN A 213 -19.28 5.64 -0.76
N ARG A 214 -18.00 5.26 -0.83
CA ARG A 214 -17.23 4.84 0.34
C ARG A 214 -17.02 5.98 1.34
N SER A 215 -16.80 7.22 0.89
CA SER A 215 -16.68 8.38 1.77
C SER A 215 -17.99 8.68 2.51
N ASN A 216 -19.13 8.59 1.82
CA ASN A 216 -20.45 8.72 2.45
C ASN A 216 -20.63 7.66 3.53
N ARG A 217 -20.42 6.39 3.15
CA ARG A 217 -20.58 5.25 4.06
C ARG A 217 -19.67 5.36 5.27
N MET A 218 -18.43 5.80 5.09
CA MET A 218 -17.47 6.01 6.19
C MET A 218 -18.00 6.97 7.26
N VAL A 219 -18.69 8.04 6.85
CA VAL A 219 -19.33 8.99 7.77
C VAL A 219 -20.60 8.39 8.39
N GLU A 220 -21.41 7.67 7.62
CA GLU A 220 -22.62 7.00 8.10
C GLU A 220 -22.33 5.88 9.10
N THR A 221 -21.24 5.14 8.91
CA THR A 221 -20.85 4.01 9.76
C THR A 221 -20.03 4.40 10.99
N GLY A 222 -19.82 5.70 11.24
CA GLY A 222 -19.26 6.19 12.50
C GLY A 222 -17.76 6.52 12.51
N ILE A 223 -17.16 7.01 11.41
CA ILE A 223 -15.77 7.53 11.48
C ILE A 223 -15.63 8.70 12.46
N ILE A 224 -16.69 9.47 12.68
CA ILE A 224 -16.70 10.58 13.64
C ILE A 224 -16.44 10.01 15.04
N ASP A 225 -17.25 9.05 15.47
CA ASP A 225 -17.13 8.39 16.77
C ASP A 225 -15.77 7.68 16.92
N GLU A 226 -15.29 6.98 15.87
CA GLU A 226 -13.96 6.35 15.86
C GLU A 226 -12.84 7.40 16.02
N THR A 227 -12.98 8.56 15.39
CA THR A 227 -12.00 9.66 15.50
C THR A 227 -12.02 10.33 16.87
N GLU A 228 -13.20 10.55 17.45
CA GLU A 228 -13.35 11.11 18.80
C GLU A 228 -12.76 10.18 19.86
N MET A 229 -13.01 8.88 19.75
CA MET A 229 -12.39 7.87 20.63
C MET A 229 -10.86 7.93 20.55
N LEU A 230 -10.30 7.92 19.33
CA LEU A 230 -8.85 8.00 19.13
C LEU A 230 -8.26 9.31 19.69
N LEU A 231 -8.96 10.43 19.49
CA LEU A 231 -8.54 11.73 19.99
C LEU A 231 -8.52 11.77 21.53
N ASN A 232 -9.54 11.20 22.17
CA ASN A 232 -9.67 11.19 23.63
C ASN A 232 -8.67 10.24 24.29
N GLU A 233 -8.41 9.07 23.71
CA GLU A 233 -7.52 8.06 24.30
C GLU A 233 -6.03 8.34 24.03
N TYR A 234 -5.67 8.77 22.81
CA TYR A 234 -4.27 8.86 22.37
C TYR A 234 -3.80 10.30 22.09
N GLY A 235 -4.71 11.28 22.11
CA GLY A 235 -4.42 12.67 21.82
C GLY A 235 -4.22 12.97 20.33
N ALA A 236 -4.26 14.25 19.98
CA ALA A 236 -4.26 14.72 18.58
C ALA A 236 -3.00 14.35 17.77
N GLU A 237 -1.92 13.99 18.44
CA GLU A 237 -0.63 13.65 17.81
C GLU A 237 -0.51 12.19 17.40
N ALA A 238 -1.49 11.34 17.77
CA ALA A 238 -1.54 9.94 17.41
C ALA A 238 -1.36 9.75 15.88
N PRO A 239 -0.42 8.90 15.41
CA PRO A 239 -0.13 8.75 13.99
C PRO A 239 -1.36 8.52 13.09
N PRO A 240 -2.37 7.73 13.47
CA PRO A 240 -3.52 7.51 12.61
C PRO A 240 -4.42 8.73 12.42
N LEU A 241 -4.47 9.65 13.39
CA LEU A 241 -5.23 10.89 13.28
C LEU A 241 -4.69 11.84 12.20
N LYS A 242 -3.45 11.64 11.76
CA LYS A 242 -2.82 12.38 10.65
C LYS A 242 -3.18 11.81 9.29
N ALA A 243 -3.81 10.63 9.25
CA ALA A 243 -4.17 9.96 8.01
C ALA A 243 -5.42 10.56 7.36
N LEU A 244 -5.57 10.23 6.09
CA LEU A 244 -6.76 10.58 5.31
C LEU A 244 -8.01 9.97 5.96
N GLY A 245 -9.12 10.70 5.97
CA GLY A 245 -10.30 10.35 6.74
C GLY A 245 -10.23 11.10 8.07
N TYR A 246 -9.41 10.61 9.00
CA TYR A 246 -9.26 11.16 10.34
C TYR A 246 -8.84 12.63 10.37
N ALA A 247 -7.87 13.04 9.56
CA ALA A 247 -7.43 14.43 9.51
C ALA A 247 -8.52 15.39 9.02
N GLN A 248 -9.45 14.91 8.19
CA GLN A 248 -10.63 15.68 7.79
C GLN A 248 -11.68 15.68 8.90
N THR A 249 -11.93 14.52 9.52
CA THR A 249 -12.86 14.39 10.65
C THR A 249 -12.46 15.26 11.84
N LEU A 250 -11.16 15.43 12.12
CA LEU A 250 -10.69 16.35 13.15
C LEU A 250 -11.09 17.81 12.90
N LYS A 251 -11.14 18.25 11.64
CA LYS A 251 -11.62 19.60 11.30
C LYS A 251 -13.11 19.75 11.59
N TYR A 252 -13.88 18.71 11.28
CA TYR A 252 -15.31 18.66 11.59
C TYR A 252 -15.55 18.69 13.11
N ILE A 253 -14.83 17.88 13.89
CA ILE A 253 -14.92 17.84 15.36
C ILE A 253 -14.60 19.21 15.98
N ARG A 254 -13.69 19.99 15.37
CA ARG A 254 -13.35 21.35 15.81
C ARG A 254 -14.37 22.43 15.41
N GLY A 255 -15.35 22.09 14.57
CA GLY A 255 -16.32 23.04 14.01
C GLY A 255 -15.78 23.87 12.85
N ASP A 256 -14.64 23.49 12.25
CA ASP A 256 -14.02 24.23 11.14
C ASP A 256 -14.75 24.00 9.80
N ILE A 257 -15.47 22.89 9.66
CA ILE A 257 -16.19 22.48 8.45
C ILE A 257 -17.52 21.81 8.80
N THR A 258 -18.49 21.85 7.89
CA THR A 258 -19.77 21.13 8.03
C THR A 258 -19.61 19.62 7.77
N LYS A 259 -20.68 18.85 8.04
CA LYS A 259 -20.69 17.40 7.75
C LYS A 259 -20.63 17.11 6.25
N GLU A 260 -21.27 17.94 5.44
CA GLU A 260 -21.26 17.85 3.98
C GLU A 260 -19.85 18.13 3.44
N GLU A 261 -19.20 19.16 3.97
CA GLU A 261 -17.81 19.50 3.64
C GLU A 261 -16.82 18.41 4.08
N LEU A 262 -17.08 17.73 5.21
CA LEU A 262 -16.30 16.57 5.65
C LEU A 262 -16.32 15.46 4.60
N ILE A 263 -17.51 15.05 4.17
CA ILE A 263 -17.70 14.00 3.16
C ILE A 263 -16.98 14.36 1.85
N GLU A 264 -17.19 15.58 1.36
CA GLU A 264 -16.55 16.05 0.12
C GLU A 264 -15.03 16.06 0.25
N SER A 265 -14.52 16.54 1.39
CA SER A 265 -13.09 16.60 1.67
C SER A 265 -12.46 15.20 1.70
N ILE A 266 -13.06 14.24 2.41
CA ILE A 266 -12.59 12.84 2.42
C ILE A 266 -12.56 12.30 0.99
N ALA A 267 -13.63 12.48 0.21
CA ALA A 267 -13.69 12.02 -1.17
C ALA A 267 -12.61 12.67 -2.05
N MET A 268 -12.43 13.99 -1.97
CA MET A 268 -11.43 14.72 -2.73
C MET A 268 -10.01 14.24 -2.42
N TYR A 269 -9.64 14.16 -1.15
CA TYR A 269 -8.31 13.68 -0.76
C TYR A 269 -8.12 12.21 -1.14
N THR A 270 -9.17 11.39 -1.08
CA THR A 270 -9.13 9.97 -1.49
C THR A 270 -8.87 9.83 -2.98
N ARG A 271 -9.54 10.63 -3.83
CA ARG A 271 -9.27 10.67 -5.29
C ARG A 271 -7.83 11.07 -5.58
N ARG A 272 -7.28 12.06 -4.86
CA ARG A 272 -5.87 12.48 -4.98
C ARG A 272 -4.92 11.35 -4.57
N PHE A 273 -5.23 10.63 -3.50
CA PHE A 273 -4.44 9.50 -3.04
C PHE A 273 -4.47 8.34 -4.05
N ALA A 274 -5.65 7.96 -4.55
CA ALA A 274 -5.81 6.96 -5.60
C ALA A 274 -5.00 7.31 -6.86
N LYS A 275 -5.04 8.58 -7.30
CA LYS A 275 -4.21 9.06 -8.41
C LYS A 275 -2.72 8.84 -8.15
N ARG A 276 -2.22 9.14 -6.95
CA ARG A 276 -0.81 8.91 -6.59
C ARG A 276 -0.44 7.43 -6.64
N GLN A 277 -1.31 6.55 -6.14
CA GLN A 277 -1.09 5.09 -6.21
C GLN A 277 -1.00 4.62 -7.68
N MET A 278 -1.87 5.12 -8.55
CA MET A 278 -1.81 4.79 -9.98
C MET A 278 -0.57 5.37 -10.67
N THR A 279 -0.17 6.59 -10.34
CA THR A 279 1.08 7.18 -10.86
C THR A 279 2.29 6.36 -10.47
N PHE A 280 2.33 5.86 -9.24
CA PHE A 280 3.39 4.96 -8.78
C PHE A 280 3.47 3.72 -9.68
N TRP A 281 2.37 2.98 -9.84
CA TRP A 281 2.36 1.75 -10.67
C TRP A 281 2.72 2.00 -12.13
N ARG A 282 2.30 3.13 -12.73
CA ARG A 282 2.68 3.49 -14.11
C ARG A 282 4.19 3.72 -14.28
N ASN A 283 4.86 4.19 -13.24
CA ASN A 283 6.26 4.58 -13.26
C ASN A 283 7.19 3.56 -12.59
N GLU A 284 6.64 2.52 -11.94
CA GLU A 284 7.42 1.60 -11.13
C GLU A 284 8.46 0.86 -11.98
N PRO A 285 9.74 0.81 -11.54
CA PRO A 285 10.81 0.15 -12.29
C PRO A 285 10.59 -1.36 -12.50
N CYS A 286 9.69 -1.99 -11.73
CA CYS A 286 9.42 -3.42 -11.74
C CYS A 286 8.39 -3.85 -12.79
N LYS A 287 8.31 -3.15 -13.95
CA LYS A 287 7.31 -3.38 -15.01
C LYS A 287 7.20 -4.80 -15.57
N ARG A 288 8.10 -5.71 -15.21
CA ARG A 288 8.21 -7.04 -15.83
C ARG A 288 7.27 -8.09 -15.25
N ASP A 289 6.79 -7.94 -14.01
CA ASP A 289 6.09 -9.02 -13.28
C ASP A 289 4.72 -8.60 -12.67
N TRP A 290 4.14 -7.49 -13.15
CA TRP A 290 2.80 -7.08 -12.73
C TRP A 290 1.78 -7.10 -13.87
N LEU A 291 0.54 -7.44 -13.53
CA LEU A 291 -0.58 -7.54 -14.44
C LEU A 291 -1.68 -6.61 -13.98
N THR A 292 -2.19 -5.82 -14.90
CA THR A 292 -3.38 -5.01 -14.67
C THR A 292 -4.62 -5.89 -14.76
N ILE A 293 -5.49 -5.80 -13.76
CA ILE A 293 -6.81 -6.44 -13.77
C ILE A 293 -7.85 -5.34 -13.78
N GLU A 294 -8.71 -5.38 -14.80
CA GLU A 294 -9.93 -4.59 -14.86
C GLU A 294 -11.10 -5.50 -14.48
N PRO A 295 -11.84 -5.18 -13.40
CA PRO A 295 -13.06 -5.88 -13.04
C PRO A 295 -14.13 -5.68 -14.12
N ASP A 296 -14.91 -6.72 -14.40
CA ASP A 296 -16.07 -6.58 -15.29
C ASP A 296 -17.22 -5.96 -14.48
N ASP A 297 -17.37 -4.63 -14.57
CA ASP A 297 -18.46 -3.89 -13.93
C ASP A 297 -19.78 -3.95 -14.77
N ASN A 298 -19.81 -4.76 -15.84
CA ASN A 298 -20.84 -4.72 -16.91
C ASN A 298 -22.15 -5.49 -16.63
N GLU A 299 -22.30 -6.19 -15.51
CA GLU A 299 -23.57 -6.84 -15.16
C GLU A 299 -24.38 -6.01 -14.15
N GLY A 300 -24.77 -4.78 -14.51
CA GLY A 300 -25.93 -4.06 -13.96
C GLY A 300 -26.04 -3.82 -12.45
N CYS A 301 -25.12 -4.31 -11.63
CA CYS A 301 -25.23 -4.34 -10.19
C CYS A 301 -24.32 -3.28 -9.58
N ARG A 302 -24.74 -2.02 -9.71
CA ARG A 302 -24.06 -0.87 -9.07
C ARG A 302 -24.13 -0.90 -7.54
N GLU A 303 -24.90 -1.84 -6.99
CA GLU A 303 -25.08 -2.10 -5.55
C GLU A 303 -24.40 -3.40 -5.06
N CYS A 304 -23.72 -4.15 -5.94
CA CYS A 304 -23.08 -5.40 -5.53
C CYS A 304 -21.80 -5.15 -4.73
N GLU A 305 -21.96 -5.07 -3.41
CA GLU A 305 -20.89 -5.36 -2.45
C GLU A 305 -20.70 -6.88 -2.39
N GLY A 306 -19.86 -7.44 -3.27
CA GLY A 306 -19.67 -8.89 -3.27
C GLY A 306 -18.83 -9.46 -4.42
N PHE A 307 -18.55 -10.75 -4.29
CA PHE A 307 -17.65 -11.57 -5.10
C PHE A 307 -18.05 -11.72 -6.59
N GLU A 308 -19.24 -11.30 -6.98
CA GLU A 308 -19.79 -11.51 -8.34
C GLU A 308 -19.00 -10.74 -9.42
N VAL A 309 -18.34 -9.64 -9.05
CA VAL A 309 -17.52 -8.78 -9.95
C VAL A 309 -16.34 -9.53 -10.60
N PHE A 310 -15.92 -10.68 -10.05
CA PHE A 310 -14.75 -11.44 -10.56
C PHE A 310 -15.09 -12.75 -11.28
N ALA A 311 -16.38 -13.13 -11.32
CA ALA A 311 -16.80 -14.48 -11.71
C ALA A 311 -16.42 -14.85 -13.16
N LEU A 312 -16.54 -13.92 -14.12
CA LEU A 312 -16.28 -14.18 -15.54
C LEU A 312 -14.80 -14.41 -15.89
N ARG A 313 -13.86 -13.94 -15.06
CA ARG A 313 -12.40 -14.08 -15.30
C ARG A 313 -11.68 -14.91 -14.25
N ALA A 314 -12.39 -15.38 -13.22
CA ALA A 314 -11.85 -16.18 -12.12
C ALA A 314 -11.08 -17.43 -12.59
N SER A 315 -11.60 -18.19 -13.55
CA SER A 315 -10.95 -19.41 -14.04
C SER A 315 -9.61 -19.12 -14.74
N LYS A 316 -9.56 -18.07 -15.58
CA LYS A 316 -8.34 -17.60 -16.25
C LYS A 316 -7.32 -17.08 -15.23
N LEU A 317 -7.76 -16.26 -14.27
CA LEU A 317 -6.90 -15.73 -13.22
C LEU A 317 -6.29 -16.84 -12.36
N LEU A 318 -7.09 -17.84 -11.96
CA LEU A 318 -6.60 -18.98 -11.20
C LEU A 318 -5.65 -19.85 -12.01
N SER A 319 -5.92 -20.06 -13.30
CA SER A 319 -5.02 -20.77 -14.21
C SER A 319 -3.66 -20.06 -14.30
N LEU A 320 -3.68 -18.73 -14.44
CA LEU A 320 -2.49 -17.89 -14.48
C LEU A 320 -1.68 -17.96 -13.19
N CYS A 321 -2.32 -17.79 -12.03
CA CYS A 321 -1.65 -17.94 -10.74
C CYS A 321 -1.01 -19.32 -10.62
N ARG A 322 -1.75 -20.39 -10.92
CA ARG A 322 -1.23 -21.78 -10.86
C ARG A 322 -0.08 -22.01 -11.84
N SER A 323 -0.15 -21.45 -13.04
CA SER A 323 0.92 -21.52 -14.05
C SER A 323 2.17 -20.81 -13.56
N TYR A 324 2.02 -19.59 -13.04
CA TYR A 324 3.13 -18.82 -12.48
C TYR A 324 3.82 -19.57 -11.34
N PHE A 325 3.05 -20.15 -10.41
CA PHE A 325 3.60 -20.95 -9.29
C PHE A 325 4.31 -22.24 -9.74
N LYS A 326 3.92 -22.84 -10.88
CA LYS A 326 4.57 -24.04 -11.43
C LYS A 326 5.86 -23.73 -12.19
N ASN A 327 5.93 -22.59 -12.87
CA ASN A 327 7.00 -22.27 -13.83
C ASN A 327 8.17 -21.47 -13.24
N VAL A 328 8.33 -21.45 -11.91
CA VAL A 328 9.31 -20.61 -11.20
C VAL A 328 10.79 -20.98 -11.50
N GLY A 329 11.03 -21.98 -12.35
CA GLY A 329 12.36 -22.37 -12.87
C GLY A 329 12.64 -22.06 -14.35
N SER A 330 11.66 -21.61 -15.14
CA SER A 330 11.80 -21.36 -16.59
C SER A 330 11.51 -19.90 -16.91
N ASN A 331 12.36 -19.25 -17.70
CA ASN A 331 12.27 -17.82 -18.11
C ASN A 331 10.82 -17.33 -18.29
N VAL A 332 10.35 -16.55 -17.30
CA VAL A 332 8.96 -16.05 -17.15
C VAL A 332 8.54 -15.07 -18.26
N GLY A 333 9.46 -14.67 -19.14
CA GLY A 333 9.18 -13.79 -20.29
C GLY A 333 8.16 -14.32 -21.29
N VAL A 334 7.79 -15.60 -21.23
CA VAL A 334 6.82 -16.22 -22.16
C VAL A 334 5.36 -15.98 -21.74
N LEU A 335 5.06 -15.83 -20.44
CA LEU A 335 3.67 -15.63 -19.96
C LEU A 335 3.10 -14.24 -20.28
N TYR A 336 3.98 -13.26 -20.55
CA TYR A 336 3.60 -11.87 -20.83
C TYR A 336 2.92 -11.72 -22.20
N LEU A 337 3.33 -12.51 -23.20
CA LEU A 337 2.74 -12.49 -24.54
C LEU A 337 1.36 -13.17 -24.59
N ASP A 338 1.13 -14.17 -23.77
CA ASP A 338 -0.17 -14.85 -23.70
C ASP A 338 -1.20 -14.08 -22.86
N ALA A 339 -0.80 -13.42 -21.76
CA ALA A 339 -1.74 -12.61 -20.96
C ALA A 339 -2.26 -11.38 -21.72
N ALA A 340 -1.40 -10.72 -22.52
CA ALA A 340 -1.81 -9.62 -23.39
C ALA A 340 -2.74 -10.11 -24.52
N ARG A 341 -2.45 -11.26 -25.14
CA ARG A 341 -3.33 -11.87 -26.16
C ARG A 341 -4.65 -12.40 -25.60
N LEU A 342 -4.67 -12.85 -24.35
CA LEU A 342 -5.87 -13.35 -23.67
C LEU A 342 -6.86 -12.24 -23.28
N MET A 343 -6.41 -10.99 -23.19
CA MET A 343 -7.27 -9.81 -23.01
C MET A 343 -7.68 -9.16 -24.34
N ASP A 344 -6.99 -9.46 -25.45
CA ASP A 344 -7.26 -8.90 -26.78
C ASP A 344 -8.23 -9.77 -27.62
N GLN A 345 -8.47 -11.03 -27.23
CA GLN A 345 -9.35 -11.94 -27.99
C GLN A 345 -10.86 -11.67 -27.86
N SER A 346 -11.30 -10.67 -27.09
CA SER A 346 -12.66 -10.14 -27.18
C SER A 346 -12.85 -9.17 -28.36
N ALA A 347 -11.78 -8.77 -29.06
CA ALA A 347 -11.84 -7.87 -30.21
C ALA A 347 -11.77 -8.58 -31.58
N LEU A 348 -11.74 -9.92 -31.62
CA LEU A 348 -11.57 -10.70 -32.87
C LEU A 348 -12.73 -11.66 -33.19
N ASN A 349 -13.84 -11.61 -32.44
CA ASN A 349 -15.09 -12.30 -32.78
C ASN A 349 -16.28 -11.34 -32.72
N MET A 350 -16.24 -10.28 -33.52
CA MET A 350 -17.41 -9.61 -34.09
C MET A 350 -17.12 -9.18 -35.52
#